data_AF-A0AAF0BFG8-F1
#
_entry.id   AF-A0AAF0BFG8-F1
#
_cell.length_a   1.000
_cell.length_b   1.000
_cell.length_c   1.000
_cell.angle_alpha   90.00
_cell.angle_beta   90.00
_cell.angle_gamma   90.00
#
_symmetry.space_group_name_H-M   'P 1'
#
loop_
_entity.id
_entity.type
_entity.pdbx_description
1 polymer ?
#
loop_
_entity_poly.entity_id
_entity_poly.type
_entity_poly.pdbx_seq_one_letter_code
_entity_poly.pdbx_strand_id
1 'polypeptide(L)'
;MTFHWKDLTPWRRIKGVAITILYLLFCIWAGPFWLIFLPLIVDYYFFHIIKWGWYKNIQNKTLRIICSWVADIIYCVVAVTFIFAFLFQNFAIPTSSLEKTLLIGDYLFVSKLSYGPRSPMTPLGVPLTHNTMPLTGGKSFSDKPLLPYKRLKGFGHVKEGDLVVFNFPAGDTVAVKQPNPDYYMWKKLVGREELWSNPDFYGEIVYRPVDRRDHYVKRCVGMPGQELSIRNNQIYIDGKEQRNPRNMQLNYLVRMSREMSVDLIDELGISYDDVRAASSEELKASVGSNLIDSASNQPQIIYHLPLTQGMLDKLQAEPSFVKAVEEPTPIGPLYPLEYETGWTRDNYGPIVIPAKGMTVRLTPLNLALYSRCIRNFEGNKLVQKADGTVLINGRPADSYTFKMDYYFMMGDNRHNSADSRYWGFVPEDHIVGKPVFIWLSLNKDKSLFGGKIRFGRMMRTVNAD
;
A
#
# COMPACT_ATOMS: atom_id res chain seq x y z
N MET A 1 -29.92 16.17 -39.92
CA MET A 1 -30.41 16.87 -38.70
C MET A 1 -29.67 18.20 -38.64
N THR A 2 -30.34 19.32 -38.89
CA THR A 2 -29.73 20.65 -38.81
C THR A 2 -29.69 21.09 -37.35
N PHE A 3 -28.49 21.36 -36.82
CA PHE A 3 -28.32 21.86 -35.47
C PHE A 3 -28.77 23.32 -35.39
N HIS A 4 -29.79 23.60 -34.58
CA HIS A 4 -30.26 24.96 -34.34
C HIS A 4 -29.92 25.38 -32.91
N TRP A 5 -28.85 26.18 -32.76
CA TRP A 5 -28.41 26.75 -31.48
C TRP A 5 -29.57 27.42 -30.72
N LYS A 6 -30.50 28.05 -31.44
CA LYS A 6 -31.69 28.75 -30.89
C LYS A 6 -32.69 27.83 -30.18
N ASP A 7 -32.67 26.52 -30.43
CA ASP A 7 -33.62 25.56 -29.85
C ASP A 7 -33.24 25.10 -28.43
N LEU A 8 -31.99 25.35 -28.03
CA LEU A 8 -31.51 25.05 -26.67
C LEU A 8 -31.91 26.16 -25.69
N THR A 9 -32.33 25.80 -24.47
CA THR A 9 -32.58 26.80 -23.42
C THR A 9 -31.30 27.60 -23.08
N PRO A 10 -31.39 28.89 -22.73
CA PRO A 10 -30.21 29.70 -22.39
C PRO A 10 -29.33 29.06 -21.32
N TRP A 11 -29.94 28.50 -20.28
CA TRP A 11 -29.25 27.84 -19.19
C TRP A 11 -28.45 26.61 -19.63
N ARG A 12 -28.99 25.81 -20.56
CA ARG A 12 -28.29 24.63 -21.09
C ARG A 12 -27.05 25.03 -21.87
N ARG A 13 -27.12 26.11 -22.65
CA ARG A 13 -25.97 26.64 -23.39
C ARG A 13 -24.86 27.08 -22.45
N ILE A 14 -25.20 27.89 -21.44
CA ILE A 14 -24.25 28.40 -20.45
C ILE A 14 -23.55 27.23 -19.75
N LYS A 15 -24.32 26.25 -19.26
CA LYS A 15 -23.78 25.03 -18.64
C LYS A 15 -22.89 24.23 -19.59
N GLY A 16 -23.35 24.00 -20.82
CA GLY A 16 -22.61 23.25 -21.82
C GLY A 16 -21.27 23.89 -22.16
N VAL A 17 -21.24 25.21 -22.36
CA VAL A 17 -20.00 25.96 -22.62
C VAL A 17 -19.08 25.88 -21.40
N ALA A 18 -19.58 26.14 -20.20
CA ALA A 18 -18.79 26.08 -18.97
C ALA A 18 -18.17 24.68 -18.75
N ILE A 19 -18.95 23.61 -18.89
CA ILE A 19 -18.48 22.23 -18.71
C ILE A 19 -17.48 21.84 -19.80
N THR A 20 -17.71 22.27 -21.04
CA THR A 20 -16.77 22.04 -22.15
C THR A 20 -15.43 22.72 -21.87
N ILE A 21 -15.43 23.97 -21.40
CA ILE A 21 -14.21 24.69 -21.01
C ILE A 21 -13.49 23.98 -19.86
N LEU A 22 -14.22 23.61 -18.79
CA LEU A 22 -13.64 22.86 -17.66
C LEU A 22 -13.04 21.53 -18.11
N TYR A 23 -13.69 20.82 -19.03
CA TYR A 23 -13.18 19.56 -19.57
C TYR A 23 -11.93 19.75 -20.44
N LEU A 24 -11.87 20.82 -21.23
CA LEU A 24 -10.68 21.17 -21.99
C LEU A 24 -9.51 21.52 -21.06
N LEU A 25 -9.75 22.28 -19.98
CA LEU A 25 -8.75 22.53 -18.94
C LEU A 25 -8.27 21.22 -18.29
N PHE A 26 -9.19 20.29 -18.00
CA PHE A 26 -8.82 18.94 -17.56
C PHE A 26 -7.98 18.20 -18.59
N CYS A 27 -8.31 18.25 -19.88
CA CYS A 27 -7.52 17.60 -20.93
C CYS A 27 -6.12 18.23 -21.10
N ILE A 28 -5.98 19.56 -20.90
CA ILE A 28 -4.67 20.22 -20.87
C ILE A 28 -3.83 19.67 -19.70
N TRP A 29 -4.44 19.48 -18.53
CA TRP A 29 -3.76 18.96 -17.35
C TRP A 29 -3.47 17.45 -17.42
N ALA A 30 -4.44 16.63 -17.82
CA ALA A 30 -4.35 15.17 -17.85
C ALA A 30 -3.66 14.65 -19.14
N GLY A 31 -3.74 15.40 -20.23
CA GLY A 31 -3.18 15.09 -21.53
C GLY A 31 -4.23 14.84 -22.62
N PRO A 32 -3.80 14.85 -23.90
CA PRO A 32 -4.70 14.86 -25.06
C PRO A 32 -5.51 13.58 -25.25
N PHE A 33 -5.09 12.44 -24.68
CA PHE A 33 -5.86 11.19 -24.72
C PHE A 33 -7.30 11.35 -24.25
N TRP A 34 -7.53 12.22 -23.26
CA TRP A 34 -8.86 12.47 -22.70
C TRP A 34 -9.79 13.22 -23.64
N LEU A 35 -9.30 13.81 -24.73
CA LEU A 35 -10.16 14.44 -25.74
C LEU A 35 -11.15 13.44 -26.39
N ILE A 36 -10.92 12.13 -26.26
CA ILE A 36 -11.83 11.09 -26.74
C ILE A 36 -13.26 11.21 -26.18
N PHE A 37 -13.43 11.76 -24.97
CA PHE A 37 -14.77 11.95 -24.38
C PHE A 37 -15.37 13.33 -24.70
N LEU A 38 -14.62 14.26 -25.30
CA LEU A 38 -15.12 15.58 -25.66
C LEU A 38 -16.34 15.49 -26.62
N PRO A 39 -16.36 14.64 -27.66
CA PRO A 39 -17.54 14.48 -28.50
C PRO A 39 -18.80 14.08 -27.72
N LEU A 40 -18.66 13.24 -26.68
CA LEU A 40 -19.80 12.82 -25.86
C LEU A 40 -20.36 13.98 -25.02
N ILE A 41 -19.48 14.80 -24.44
CA ILE A 41 -19.88 16.00 -23.67
C ILE A 41 -20.56 17.02 -24.58
N VAL A 42 -19.95 17.28 -25.75
CA VAL A 42 -20.48 18.22 -26.74
C VAL A 42 -21.81 17.72 -27.30
N ASP A 43 -21.93 16.43 -27.59
CA ASP A 43 -23.20 15.83 -28.01
C ASP A 43 -24.29 15.95 -26.93
N TYR A 44 -23.95 15.64 -25.67
CA TYR A 44 -24.88 15.72 -24.56
C TYR A 44 -25.47 17.12 -24.39
N TYR A 45 -24.66 18.18 -24.50
CA TYR A 45 -25.17 19.54 -24.29
C TYR A 45 -25.77 20.18 -25.54
N PHE A 46 -25.22 19.90 -26.72
CA PHE A 46 -25.52 20.64 -27.94
C PHE A 46 -26.23 19.77 -28.99
N PHE A 47 -25.59 18.75 -29.54
CA PHE A 47 -26.05 18.11 -30.78
C PHE A 47 -27.13 17.03 -30.62
N HIS A 48 -27.15 16.31 -29.49
CA HIS A 48 -28.12 15.23 -29.21
C HIS A 48 -28.24 14.16 -30.31
N ILE A 49 -27.13 13.84 -30.97
CA ILE A 49 -27.02 12.70 -31.90
C ILE A 49 -27.32 11.41 -31.13
N ILE A 50 -26.78 11.29 -29.91
CA ILE A 50 -27.13 10.21 -28.99
C ILE A 50 -28.44 10.58 -28.28
N LYS A 51 -29.39 9.64 -28.28
CA LYS A 51 -30.66 9.78 -27.55
C LYS A 51 -30.45 9.52 -26.06
N TRP A 52 -29.79 10.44 -25.35
CA TRP A 52 -29.48 10.32 -23.91
C TRP A 52 -30.70 10.04 -23.02
N GLY A 53 -31.90 10.45 -23.45
CA GLY A 53 -33.18 10.18 -22.79
C GLY A 53 -34.02 9.09 -23.45
N TRP A 54 -33.41 8.12 -24.14
CA TRP A 54 -34.11 7.05 -24.90
C TRP A 54 -35.21 6.34 -24.09
N TYR A 55 -34.99 6.15 -22.78
CA TYR A 55 -35.92 5.47 -21.88
C TYR A 55 -37.22 6.25 -21.65
N LYS A 56 -37.25 7.58 -21.88
CA LYS A 56 -38.44 8.41 -21.66
C LYS A 56 -39.61 8.04 -22.57
N ASN A 57 -39.32 7.47 -23.74
CA ASN A 57 -40.32 7.08 -24.75
C ASN A 57 -40.87 5.65 -24.53
N ILE A 58 -40.41 4.94 -23.49
CA ILE A 58 -40.92 3.61 -23.15
C ILE A 58 -42.33 3.74 -22.58
N GLN A 59 -43.28 3.05 -23.22
CA GLN A 59 -44.70 3.08 -22.83
C GLN A 59 -44.96 2.34 -21.51
N ASN A 60 -44.28 1.21 -21.30
CA ASN A 60 -44.41 0.45 -20.06
C ASN A 60 -43.80 1.24 -18.88
N LYS A 61 -44.64 1.64 -17.93
CA LYS A 61 -44.26 2.46 -16.77
C LYS A 61 -43.15 1.80 -15.94
N THR A 62 -43.25 0.51 -15.67
CA THR A 62 -42.26 -0.23 -14.86
C THR A 62 -40.92 -0.29 -15.56
N LEU A 63 -40.91 -0.66 -16.85
CA LEU A 63 -39.68 -0.71 -17.64
C LEU A 63 -39.02 0.67 -17.75
N ARG A 64 -39.81 1.73 -17.95
CA ARG A 64 -39.30 3.11 -17.98
C ARG A 64 -38.62 3.51 -16.68
N ILE A 65 -39.19 3.16 -15.52
CA ILE A 65 -38.59 3.42 -14.20
C ILE A 65 -37.29 2.64 -14.04
N ILE A 66 -37.27 1.35 -14.41
CA ILE A 66 -36.05 0.54 -14.34
C ILE A 66 -34.95 1.16 -15.22
N CYS A 67 -35.26 1.51 -16.47
CA CYS A 67 -34.29 2.09 -17.39
C CYS A 67 -33.80 3.47 -16.94
N SER A 68 -34.64 4.29 -16.26
CA SER A 68 -34.18 5.56 -15.70
C SER A 68 -33.16 5.34 -14.58
N TRP A 69 -33.43 4.40 -13.66
CA TRP A 69 -32.48 4.03 -12.61
C TRP A 69 -31.17 3.49 -13.19
N VAL A 70 -31.23 2.66 -14.23
CA VAL A 70 -30.04 2.15 -14.93
C VAL A 70 -29.20 3.30 -15.49
N ALA A 71 -29.82 4.27 -16.15
CA ALA A 71 -29.13 5.44 -16.69
C ALA A 71 -28.46 6.27 -15.59
N ASP A 72 -29.16 6.51 -14.48
CA ASP A 72 -28.63 7.26 -13.33
C ASP A 72 -27.47 6.53 -12.66
N ILE A 73 -27.56 5.20 -12.50
CA ILE A 73 -26.47 4.37 -11.96
C ILE A 73 -25.24 4.43 -12.87
N ILE A 74 -25.41 4.31 -14.19
CA ILE A 74 -24.29 4.42 -15.14
C ILE A 74 -23.59 5.77 -15.00
N TYR A 75 -24.35 6.86 -14.93
CA TYR A 75 -23.79 8.20 -14.73
C TYR A 75 -23.01 8.30 -13.41
N CYS A 76 -23.59 7.84 -12.30
CA CYS A 76 -22.93 7.80 -11.00
C CYS A 76 -21.65 6.97 -11.01
N VAL A 77 -21.67 5.80 -11.64
CA VAL A 77 -20.50 4.92 -11.75
C VAL A 77 -19.37 5.58 -12.54
N VAL A 78 -19.67 6.25 -13.65
CA VAL A 78 -18.68 7.00 -14.44
C VAL A 78 -18.10 8.15 -13.61
N ALA A 79 -18.95 8.93 -12.94
CA ALA A 79 -18.52 10.05 -12.11
C ALA A 79 -17.64 9.59 -10.93
N VAL A 80 -18.05 8.56 -10.19
CA VAL A 80 -17.27 8.00 -9.08
C VAL A 80 -15.97 7.39 -9.57
N THR A 81 -15.95 6.71 -10.72
CA THR A 81 -14.72 6.18 -11.32
C THR A 81 -13.74 7.30 -11.67
N PHE A 82 -14.24 8.42 -12.21
CA PHE A 82 -13.42 9.59 -12.47
C PHE A 82 -12.85 10.19 -11.17
N ILE A 83 -13.69 10.37 -10.14
CA ILE A 83 -13.27 10.87 -8.83
C ILE A 83 -12.19 9.96 -8.23
N PHE A 84 -12.40 8.64 -8.25
CA PHE A 84 -11.46 7.66 -7.75
C PHE A 84 -10.18 7.61 -8.58
N ALA A 85 -10.24 7.82 -9.89
CA ALA A 85 -9.03 7.86 -10.71
C ALA A 85 -8.15 9.08 -10.39
N PHE A 86 -8.74 10.26 -10.20
CA PHE A 86 -7.98 11.52 -10.22
C PHE A 86 -7.95 12.32 -8.92
N LEU A 87 -8.96 12.21 -8.06
CA LEU A 87 -9.13 13.14 -6.93
C LEU A 87 -8.78 12.46 -5.61
N PHE A 88 -9.59 11.50 -5.19
CA PHE A 88 -9.44 10.82 -3.91
C PHE A 88 -10.05 9.42 -3.95
N GLN A 89 -9.63 8.56 -3.03
CA GLN A 89 -10.19 7.23 -2.87
C GLN A 89 -10.20 6.85 -1.39
N ASN A 90 -11.20 6.06 -0.98
CA ASN A 90 -11.28 5.55 0.37
C ASN A 90 -10.56 4.21 0.50
N PHE A 91 -9.81 4.01 1.58
CA PHE A 91 -9.11 2.76 1.88
C PHE A 91 -9.36 2.34 3.33
N ALA A 92 -9.57 1.05 3.58
CA ALA A 92 -9.64 0.49 4.92
C ALA A 92 -8.26 0.01 5.37
N ILE A 93 -7.96 0.10 6.67
CA ILE A 93 -6.76 -0.46 7.29
C ILE A 93 -7.03 -1.88 7.78
N PRO A 94 -6.43 -2.92 7.14
CA PRO A 94 -6.69 -4.30 7.51
C PRO A 94 -5.68 -4.88 8.51
N THR A 95 -4.51 -4.26 8.69
CA THR A 95 -3.40 -4.81 9.49
C THR A 95 -2.81 -3.78 10.46
N SER A 96 -2.15 -4.27 11.52
CA SER A 96 -1.55 -3.49 12.61
C SER A 96 -0.17 -2.90 12.30
N SER A 97 0.27 -2.91 11.04
CA SER A 97 1.61 -2.40 10.64
C SER A 97 1.85 -0.91 10.93
N LEU A 98 0.79 -0.13 11.10
CA LEU A 98 0.82 1.29 11.51
C LEU A 98 0.05 1.50 12.81
N GLU A 99 -0.16 0.43 13.59
CA GLU A 99 -0.95 0.46 14.82
C GLU A 99 -0.52 1.62 15.73
N LYS A 100 -1.50 2.17 16.47
CA LYS A 100 -1.43 3.45 17.21
C LYS A 100 -1.39 4.72 16.35
N THR A 101 -0.73 4.72 15.19
CA THR A 101 -0.84 5.82 14.21
C THR A 101 -2.16 5.70 13.43
N LEU A 102 -2.34 4.58 12.73
CA LEU A 102 -3.56 4.17 12.04
C LEU A 102 -3.97 2.79 12.56
N LEU A 103 -5.18 2.69 13.10
CA LEU A 103 -5.67 1.45 13.71
C LEU A 103 -6.34 0.56 12.67
N ILE A 104 -6.34 -0.75 12.93
CA ILE A 104 -7.21 -1.68 12.20
C ILE A 104 -8.66 -1.19 12.28
N GLY A 105 -9.32 -1.15 11.11
CA GLY A 105 -10.68 -0.65 10.96
C GLY A 105 -10.81 0.87 10.78
N ASP A 106 -9.70 1.61 10.72
CA ASP A 106 -9.71 2.98 10.21
C ASP A 106 -9.98 2.98 8.70
N TYR A 107 -10.86 3.88 8.27
CA TYR A 107 -11.13 4.17 6.86
C TYR A 107 -10.57 5.54 6.52
N LEU A 108 -9.58 5.53 5.64
CA LEU A 108 -8.82 6.68 5.23
C LEU A 108 -9.45 7.36 4.02
N PHE A 109 -9.51 8.68 4.07
CA PHE A 109 -9.68 9.51 2.88
C PHE A 109 -8.30 9.82 2.31
N VAL A 110 -7.98 9.29 1.13
CA VAL A 110 -6.66 9.43 0.51
C VAL A 110 -6.73 10.37 -0.68
N SER A 111 -6.00 11.48 -0.59
CA SER A 111 -5.84 12.46 -1.67
C SER A 111 -4.82 11.98 -2.69
N LYS A 112 -5.26 11.79 -3.93
CA LYS A 112 -4.36 11.51 -5.06
C LYS A 112 -3.70 12.78 -5.57
N LEU A 113 -4.36 13.94 -5.40
CA LEU A 113 -3.82 15.24 -5.80
C LEU A 113 -2.59 15.66 -4.99
N SER A 114 -2.40 15.17 -3.76
CA SER A 114 -1.25 15.50 -2.91
C SER A 114 0.09 15.20 -3.59
N TYR A 115 0.20 14.06 -4.28
CA TYR A 115 1.41 13.64 -5.00
C TYR A 115 1.21 13.61 -6.53
N GLY A 116 0.07 14.12 -7.00
CA GLY A 116 -0.37 14.02 -8.38
C GLY A 116 -0.94 12.64 -8.72
N PRO A 117 -2.17 12.55 -9.26
CA PRO A 117 -2.73 11.27 -9.65
C PRO A 117 -1.96 10.69 -10.85
N ARG A 118 -1.94 9.37 -10.93
CA ARG A 118 -1.44 8.67 -12.11
C ARG A 118 -2.55 8.56 -13.14
N SER A 119 -2.22 8.71 -14.41
CA SER A 119 -3.14 8.31 -15.47
C SER A 119 -3.39 6.80 -15.37
N PRO A 120 -4.63 6.32 -15.52
CA PRO A 120 -4.94 4.89 -15.49
C PRO A 120 -4.07 4.12 -16.50
N MET A 121 -3.38 3.10 -16.03
CA MET A 121 -2.54 2.24 -16.88
C MET A 121 -3.39 1.12 -17.48
N THR A 122 -4.42 0.68 -16.75
CA THR A 122 -5.37 -0.35 -17.17
C THR A 122 -6.76 0.26 -17.43
N PRO A 123 -6.97 0.92 -18.59
CA PRO A 123 -8.19 1.67 -18.87
C PRO A 123 -9.44 0.79 -19.05
N LEU A 124 -9.25 -0.49 -19.38
CA LEU A 124 -10.35 -1.45 -19.52
C LEU A 124 -10.46 -2.30 -18.26
N GLY A 125 -11.44 -1.98 -17.42
CA GLY A 125 -11.80 -2.80 -16.27
C GLY A 125 -13.20 -2.48 -15.78
N VAL A 126 -13.75 -3.38 -14.96
CA VAL A 126 -15.08 -3.20 -14.39
C VAL A 126 -15.01 -2.07 -13.36
N PRO A 127 -15.83 -1.01 -13.50
CA PRO A 127 -15.86 0.09 -12.55
C PRO A 127 -16.06 -0.39 -11.10
N LEU A 128 -15.49 0.34 -10.14
CA LEU A 128 -15.61 0.06 -8.70
C LEU A 128 -15.05 -1.29 -8.24
N THR A 129 -14.36 -2.03 -9.12
CA THR A 129 -13.63 -3.24 -8.77
C THR A 129 -12.13 -2.98 -8.84
N HIS A 130 -11.36 -3.64 -7.96
CA HIS A 130 -9.91 -3.46 -7.93
C HIS A 130 -9.20 -4.41 -8.90
N ASN A 131 -9.07 -5.68 -8.52
CA ASN A 131 -8.31 -6.70 -9.26
C ASN A 131 -9.08 -8.00 -9.55
N THR A 132 -10.13 -8.31 -8.78
CA THR A 132 -10.93 -9.52 -8.91
C THR A 132 -12.42 -9.18 -9.05
N MET A 133 -13.15 -9.92 -9.90
CA MET A 133 -14.59 -9.72 -10.06
C MET A 133 -15.33 -10.09 -8.78
N PRO A 134 -16.33 -9.29 -8.36
CA PRO A 134 -17.18 -9.67 -7.25
C PRO A 134 -17.99 -10.93 -7.63
N LEU A 135 -18.15 -11.85 -6.67
CA LEU A 135 -18.96 -13.09 -6.77
C LEU A 135 -18.41 -14.19 -7.68
N THR A 136 -17.95 -13.88 -8.89
CA THR A 136 -17.50 -14.91 -9.85
C THR A 136 -16.02 -15.25 -9.76
N GLY A 137 -15.24 -14.40 -9.09
CA GLY A 137 -13.77 -14.50 -9.14
C GLY A 137 -13.21 -14.19 -10.54
N GLY A 138 -11.91 -14.39 -10.71
CA GLY A 138 -11.20 -14.02 -11.95
C GLY A 138 -10.88 -12.53 -12.04
N LYS A 139 -10.09 -12.13 -13.05
CA LYS A 139 -9.63 -10.75 -13.23
C LYS A 139 -10.80 -9.80 -13.50
N SER A 140 -10.80 -8.63 -12.86
CA SER A 140 -11.78 -7.57 -13.13
C SER A 140 -11.35 -6.56 -14.20
N PHE A 141 -10.24 -6.84 -14.89
CA PHE A 141 -9.63 -5.96 -15.87
C PHE A 141 -9.07 -6.74 -17.06
N SER A 142 -8.87 -6.04 -18.18
CA SER A 142 -8.19 -6.57 -19.36
C SER A 142 -6.69 -6.30 -19.27
N ASP A 143 -5.86 -7.29 -19.66
CA ASP A 143 -4.41 -7.11 -19.75
C ASP A 143 -4.00 -6.18 -20.91
N LYS A 144 -4.92 -5.86 -21.84
CA LYS A 144 -4.69 -4.99 -22.99
C LYS A 144 -5.88 -4.05 -23.27
N PRO A 145 -5.63 -2.80 -23.71
CA PRO A 145 -4.32 -2.16 -23.84
C PRO A 145 -3.77 -1.76 -22.46
N LEU A 146 -2.45 -1.83 -22.29
CA LEU A 146 -1.74 -1.30 -21.12
C LEU A 146 -1.10 0.03 -21.52
N LEU A 147 -1.50 1.11 -20.86
CA LEU A 147 -0.97 2.45 -21.11
C LEU A 147 0.32 2.67 -20.30
N PRO A 148 1.30 3.42 -20.84
CA PRO A 148 2.53 3.73 -20.11
C PRO A 148 2.24 4.61 -18.88
N TYR A 149 3.07 4.46 -17.86
CA TYR A 149 3.00 5.29 -16.66
C TYR A 149 3.14 6.78 -17.01
N LYS A 150 2.21 7.57 -16.49
CA LYS A 150 2.25 9.03 -16.52
C LYS A 150 1.69 9.57 -15.21
N ARG A 151 2.49 10.33 -14.47
CA ARG A 151 2.04 11.09 -13.30
C ARG A 151 1.61 12.50 -13.73
N LEU A 152 0.44 12.91 -13.28
CA LEU A 152 -0.09 14.25 -13.52
C LEU A 152 0.43 15.22 -12.46
N LYS A 153 0.42 16.51 -12.75
CA LYS A 153 0.87 17.54 -11.80
C LYS A 153 -0.08 17.58 -10.60
N GLY A 154 0.43 17.30 -9.41
CA GLY A 154 -0.27 17.45 -8.14
C GLY A 154 0.09 18.73 -7.39
N PHE A 155 -0.23 18.75 -6.10
CA PHE A 155 0.12 19.85 -5.19
C PHE A 155 1.52 19.73 -4.58
N GLY A 156 2.18 18.58 -4.71
CA GLY A 156 3.50 18.35 -4.18
C GLY A 156 4.05 16.97 -4.52
N HIS A 157 5.03 16.55 -3.72
CA HIS A 157 5.75 15.29 -3.85
C HIS A 157 5.75 14.57 -2.49
N VAL A 158 6.09 13.28 -2.51
CA VAL A 158 6.31 12.52 -1.26
C VAL A 158 7.42 13.20 -0.48
N LYS A 159 7.27 13.26 0.84
CA LYS A 159 8.30 13.76 1.76
C LYS A 159 8.64 12.68 2.79
N GLU A 160 9.81 12.83 3.38
CA GLU A 160 10.20 12.05 4.54
C GLU A 160 9.16 12.23 5.67
N GLY A 161 8.83 11.15 6.37
CA GLY A 161 7.83 11.10 7.42
C GLY A 161 6.38 11.01 6.94
N ASP A 162 6.09 11.23 5.66
CA ASP A 162 4.73 11.11 5.12
C ASP A 162 4.21 9.67 5.25
N LEU A 163 2.94 9.53 5.64
CA LEU A 163 2.20 8.31 5.37
C LEU A 163 1.78 8.29 3.89
N VAL A 164 2.03 7.17 3.22
CA VAL A 164 1.86 7.06 1.78
C VAL A 164 1.09 5.79 1.46
N VAL A 165 0.03 5.93 0.67
CA VAL A 165 -0.64 4.78 0.04
C VAL A 165 0.03 4.49 -1.29
N PHE A 166 0.41 3.24 -1.51
CA PHE A 166 1.06 2.77 -2.73
C PHE A 166 0.57 1.37 -3.10
N ASN A 167 0.76 1.00 -4.37
CA ASN A 167 0.55 -0.37 -4.83
C ASN A 167 1.72 -1.25 -4.38
N PHE A 168 1.44 -2.48 -3.91
CA PHE A 168 2.45 -3.39 -3.38
C PHE A 168 3.53 -3.75 -4.44
N PRO A 169 4.82 -3.45 -4.22
CA PRO A 169 5.86 -3.67 -5.22
C PRO A 169 6.06 -5.14 -5.60
N ALA A 170 5.92 -6.07 -4.65
CA ALA A 170 6.04 -7.51 -4.88
C ALA A 170 4.72 -8.17 -5.32
N GLY A 171 3.66 -7.39 -5.56
CA GLY A 171 2.32 -7.88 -5.94
C GLY A 171 2.10 -8.02 -7.46
N ASP A 172 3.15 -8.03 -8.27
CA ASP A 172 3.08 -8.24 -9.73
C ASP A 172 2.81 -9.69 -10.12
N THR A 173 3.23 -10.64 -9.28
CA THR A 173 2.93 -12.07 -9.40
C THR A 173 2.34 -12.57 -8.09
N VAL A 174 1.21 -13.26 -8.13
CA VAL A 174 0.45 -13.64 -6.94
C VAL A 174 -0.03 -15.07 -7.03
N ALA A 175 0.24 -15.85 -5.98
CA ALA A 175 -0.43 -17.12 -5.70
C ALA A 175 -1.79 -16.83 -5.05
N VAL A 176 -2.89 -16.96 -5.80
CA VAL A 176 -4.19 -16.39 -5.41
C VAL A 176 -4.77 -16.97 -4.12
N LYS A 177 -4.50 -18.26 -3.80
CA LYS A 177 -4.95 -18.87 -2.54
C LYS A 177 -4.00 -18.62 -1.37
N GLN A 178 -2.73 -18.35 -1.64
CA GLN A 178 -1.68 -18.09 -0.64
C GLN A 178 -0.93 -16.79 -0.95
N PRO A 179 -1.60 -15.63 -0.89
CA PRO A 179 -0.98 -14.34 -1.25
C PRO A 179 0.01 -13.81 -0.20
N ASN A 180 0.06 -14.41 0.99
CA ASN A 180 0.99 -14.09 2.07
C ASN A 180 1.68 -15.37 2.59
N PRO A 181 3.02 -15.43 2.68
CA PRO A 181 3.99 -14.45 2.16
C PRO A 181 3.88 -14.26 0.64
N ASP A 182 4.54 -13.23 0.11
CA ASP A 182 4.46 -12.93 -1.32
C ASP A 182 5.08 -14.03 -2.20
N TYR A 183 4.78 -14.00 -3.50
CA TYR A 183 5.24 -15.03 -4.45
C TYR A 183 6.76 -15.24 -4.46
N TYR A 184 7.55 -14.18 -4.29
CA TYR A 184 9.02 -14.30 -4.34
C TYR A 184 9.57 -14.95 -3.10
N MET A 185 8.96 -14.66 -1.95
CA MET A 185 9.26 -15.35 -0.71
C MET A 185 8.92 -16.83 -0.82
N TRP A 186 7.71 -17.16 -1.29
CA TRP A 186 7.34 -18.55 -1.53
C TRP A 186 8.32 -19.24 -2.48
N LYS A 187 8.71 -18.57 -3.57
CA LYS A 187 9.67 -19.12 -4.53
C LYS A 187 11.01 -19.40 -3.87
N LYS A 188 11.46 -18.57 -2.92
CA LYS A 188 12.69 -18.81 -2.15
C LYS A 188 12.55 -20.01 -1.21
N LEU A 189 11.39 -20.17 -0.56
CA LEU A 189 11.17 -21.22 0.44
C LEU A 189 10.96 -22.61 -0.17
N VAL A 190 10.14 -22.72 -1.21
CA VAL A 190 9.71 -24.02 -1.76
C VAL A 190 10.17 -24.27 -3.20
N GLY A 191 10.71 -23.25 -3.87
CA GLY A 191 11.09 -23.33 -5.27
C GLY A 191 9.95 -23.01 -6.24
N ARG A 192 10.31 -22.63 -7.47
CA ARG A 192 9.32 -22.28 -8.51
C ARG A 192 8.50 -23.49 -8.95
N GLU A 193 9.11 -24.67 -9.04
CA GLU A 193 8.44 -25.86 -9.55
C GLU A 193 7.23 -26.22 -8.69
N GLU A 194 7.42 -26.36 -7.37
CA GLU A 194 6.36 -26.65 -6.40
C GLU A 194 5.20 -25.63 -6.49
N LEU A 195 5.52 -24.33 -6.56
CA LEU A 195 4.50 -23.29 -6.65
C LEU A 195 3.59 -23.42 -7.88
N TRP A 196 4.16 -23.90 -9.00
CA TRP A 196 3.45 -24.00 -10.27
C TRP A 196 2.80 -25.37 -10.48
N SER A 197 3.30 -26.42 -9.82
CA SER A 197 2.74 -27.77 -9.89
C SER A 197 1.63 -28.04 -8.86
N ASN A 198 1.45 -27.19 -7.85
CA ASN A 198 0.47 -27.37 -6.77
C ASN A 198 -0.60 -26.24 -6.70
N PRO A 199 -1.45 -26.09 -7.73
CA PRO A 199 -2.49 -25.05 -7.75
C PRO A 199 -3.60 -25.29 -6.72
N ASP A 200 -3.74 -26.50 -6.18
CA ASP A 200 -4.72 -26.78 -5.14
C ASP A 200 -4.40 -26.01 -3.85
N PHE A 201 -3.11 -25.97 -3.48
CA PHE A 201 -2.66 -25.23 -2.31
C PHE A 201 -2.42 -23.74 -2.61
N TYR A 202 -1.64 -23.42 -3.65
CA TYR A 202 -1.22 -22.02 -3.93
C TYR A 202 -2.22 -21.22 -4.76
N GLY A 203 -3.13 -21.89 -5.47
CA GLY A 203 -4.01 -21.28 -6.45
C GLY A 203 -3.33 -21.00 -7.79
N GLU A 204 -4.08 -20.44 -8.73
CA GLU A 204 -3.53 -19.96 -9.99
C GLU A 204 -2.49 -18.86 -9.74
N ILE A 205 -1.36 -18.90 -10.47
CA ILE A 205 -0.36 -17.83 -10.45
C ILE A 205 -0.79 -16.75 -11.44
N VAL A 206 -1.20 -15.59 -10.92
CA VAL A 206 -1.70 -14.48 -11.73
C VAL A 206 -0.74 -13.31 -11.76
N TYR A 207 -0.78 -12.55 -12.85
CA TYR A 207 -0.01 -11.33 -13.04
C TYR A 207 -0.89 -10.10 -12.92
N ARG A 208 -0.39 -9.04 -12.25
CA ARG A 208 -1.12 -7.79 -12.02
C ARG A 208 -0.32 -6.56 -12.48
N PRO A 209 -0.87 -5.70 -13.36
CA PRO A 209 -0.27 -4.41 -13.66
C PRO A 209 -0.27 -3.53 -12.41
N VAL A 210 0.59 -2.51 -12.39
CA VAL A 210 0.89 -1.70 -11.19
C VAL A 210 -0.39 -1.16 -10.53
N ASP A 211 -1.31 -0.59 -11.31
CA ASP A 211 -2.56 -0.01 -10.80
C ASP A 211 -3.60 -1.04 -10.33
N ARG A 212 -3.34 -2.34 -10.48
CA ARG A 212 -4.18 -3.46 -10.04
C ARG A 212 -3.55 -4.30 -8.92
N ARG A 213 -2.38 -3.93 -8.41
CA ARG A 213 -1.76 -4.60 -7.25
C ARG A 213 -2.41 -4.11 -5.95
N ASP A 214 -2.32 -4.90 -4.89
CA ASP A 214 -2.93 -4.57 -3.60
C ASP A 214 -2.34 -3.28 -3.02
N HIS A 215 -3.12 -2.58 -2.20
CA HIS A 215 -2.73 -1.30 -1.63
C HIS A 215 -2.13 -1.46 -0.25
N TYR A 216 -1.02 -0.78 -0.01
CA TYR A 216 -0.36 -0.71 1.29
C TYR A 216 -0.27 0.75 1.71
N VAL A 217 -0.34 0.98 3.01
CA VAL A 217 0.02 2.26 3.63
C VAL A 217 1.19 2.03 4.58
N LYS A 218 2.21 2.89 4.47
CA LYS A 218 3.41 2.88 5.30
C LYS A 218 3.97 4.31 5.40
N ARG A 219 4.91 4.52 6.30
CA ARG A 219 5.67 5.77 6.41
C ARG A 219 6.84 5.77 5.45
N CYS A 220 7.03 6.88 4.73
CA CYS A 220 8.22 7.12 3.94
C CYS A 220 9.38 7.48 4.86
N VAL A 221 10.34 6.56 5.01
CA VAL A 221 11.50 6.77 5.88
C VAL A 221 12.77 7.10 5.09
N GLY A 222 12.81 6.78 3.80
CA GLY A 222 13.94 7.09 2.93
C GLY A 222 13.51 7.60 1.56
N MET A 223 14.13 8.68 1.14
CA MET A 223 13.86 9.40 -0.11
C MET A 223 14.84 8.98 -1.23
N PRO A 224 14.51 9.28 -2.50
CA PRO A 224 15.38 8.97 -3.63
C PRO A 224 16.78 9.59 -3.45
N GLY A 225 17.81 8.79 -3.65
CA GLY A 225 19.23 9.20 -3.62
C GLY A 225 19.87 9.15 -2.25
N GLN A 226 19.10 8.92 -1.18
CA GLN A 226 19.63 8.83 0.18
C GLN A 226 20.22 7.44 0.47
N GLU A 227 21.19 7.39 1.37
CA GLU A 227 21.65 6.15 2.00
C GLU A 227 20.84 5.89 3.28
N LEU A 228 20.29 4.67 3.40
CA LEU A 228 19.57 4.23 4.59
C LEU A 228 20.33 3.10 5.28
N SER A 229 20.44 3.18 6.60
CA SER A 229 20.82 2.05 7.47
C SER A 229 19.95 2.02 8.73
N ILE A 230 19.85 0.84 9.34
CA ILE A 230 19.18 0.62 10.61
C ILE A 230 20.20 0.01 11.56
N ARG A 231 20.33 0.56 12.77
CA ARG A 231 21.22 0.04 13.82
C ARG A 231 20.44 0.00 15.12
N ASN A 232 20.22 -1.18 15.68
CA ASN A 232 19.41 -1.40 16.88
C ASN A 232 18.04 -0.68 16.81
N ASN A 233 17.26 -0.95 15.75
CA ASN A 233 15.95 -0.36 15.47
C ASN A 233 15.94 1.15 15.15
N GLN A 234 17.08 1.83 15.25
CA GLN A 234 17.21 3.25 14.92
C GLN A 234 17.57 3.42 13.45
N ILE A 235 16.81 4.25 12.73
CA ILE A 235 17.07 4.57 11.32
C ILE A 235 18.10 5.70 11.23
N TYR A 236 19.02 5.56 10.28
CA TYR A 236 19.99 6.55 9.89
C TYR A 236 19.85 6.83 8.40
N ILE A 237 19.76 8.12 8.03
CA ILE A 237 19.72 8.62 6.67
C ILE A 237 20.98 9.44 6.42
N ASP A 238 21.77 9.06 5.42
CA ASP A 238 23.07 9.66 5.10
C ASP A 238 23.99 9.75 6.35
N GLY A 239 23.96 8.70 7.16
CA GLY A 239 24.70 8.59 8.42
C GLY A 239 24.13 9.38 9.61
N LYS A 240 23.04 10.14 9.43
CA LYS A 240 22.39 10.93 10.49
C LYS A 240 21.16 10.23 11.04
N GLU A 241 20.97 10.31 12.35
CA GLU A 241 19.80 9.73 13.01
C GLU A 241 18.51 10.39 12.54
N GLN A 242 17.55 9.56 12.10
CA GLN A 242 16.19 10.00 11.78
C GLN A 242 15.31 9.90 13.02
N ARG A 243 14.48 10.93 13.27
CA ARG A 243 13.53 10.91 14.39
C ARG A 243 12.55 9.74 14.26
N ASN A 244 12.39 8.97 15.33
CA ASN A 244 11.37 7.91 15.35
C ASN A 244 9.95 8.49 15.42
N PRO A 245 8.97 7.83 14.76
CA PRO A 245 7.56 8.16 14.90
C PRO A 245 7.13 8.13 16.37
N ARG A 246 6.23 9.04 16.75
CA ARG A 246 5.79 9.17 18.16
C ARG A 246 5.20 7.86 18.69
N ASN A 247 4.48 7.15 17.81
CA ASN A 247 3.78 5.92 18.14
C ASN A 247 4.49 4.68 17.59
N MET A 248 5.80 4.75 17.36
CA MET A 248 6.59 3.58 16.96
C MET A 248 6.41 2.46 17.99
N GLN A 249 6.16 1.23 17.51
CA GLN A 249 6.06 0.03 18.34
C GLN A 249 7.18 -0.96 18.00
N LEU A 250 7.67 -1.60 19.05
CA LEU A 250 8.53 -2.79 19.01
C LEU A 250 7.83 -3.93 19.77
N ASN A 251 8.16 -5.17 19.44
CA ASN A 251 7.68 -6.32 20.20
C ASN A 251 8.57 -6.55 21.41
N TYR A 252 7.94 -6.83 22.55
CA TYR A 252 8.61 -7.18 23.80
C TYR A 252 8.06 -8.49 24.35
N LEU A 253 8.94 -9.26 24.98
CA LEU A 253 8.56 -10.32 25.90
C LEU A 253 8.50 -9.73 27.32
N VAL A 254 7.31 -9.70 27.90
CA VAL A 254 7.02 -9.06 29.18
C VAL A 254 6.62 -10.09 30.22
N ARG A 255 7.47 -10.25 31.24
CA ARG A 255 7.18 -11.10 32.40
C ARG A 255 6.41 -10.30 33.44
N MET A 256 5.29 -10.88 33.87
CA MET A 256 4.43 -10.36 34.95
C MET A 256 4.40 -11.35 36.13
N SER A 257 4.14 -10.84 37.33
CA SER A 257 3.96 -11.66 38.54
C SER A 257 2.54 -12.21 38.70
N ARG A 258 1.57 -11.62 37.98
CA ARG A 258 0.16 -12.04 37.88
C ARG A 258 -0.37 -11.69 36.49
N GLU A 259 -1.53 -12.24 36.14
CA GLU A 259 -2.19 -11.93 34.87
C GLU A 259 -2.51 -10.44 34.77
N MET A 260 -2.40 -9.88 33.56
CA MET A 260 -2.80 -8.50 33.30
C MET A 260 -4.32 -8.37 33.40
N SER A 261 -4.78 -7.35 34.12
CA SER A 261 -6.20 -7.02 34.14
C SER A 261 -6.66 -6.51 32.78
N VAL A 262 -7.95 -6.71 32.48
CA VAL A 262 -8.59 -6.15 31.27
C VAL A 262 -8.46 -4.63 31.23
N ASP A 263 -8.60 -3.97 32.38
CA ASP A 263 -8.47 -2.51 32.49
C ASP A 263 -7.06 -2.02 32.12
N LEU A 264 -6.00 -2.74 32.50
CA LEU A 264 -4.62 -2.40 32.13
C LEU A 264 -4.41 -2.54 30.61
N ILE A 265 -4.92 -3.63 30.02
CA ILE A 265 -4.85 -3.86 28.56
C ILE A 265 -5.59 -2.74 27.81
N ASP A 266 -6.77 -2.37 28.28
CA ASP A 266 -7.57 -1.27 27.72
C ASP A 266 -6.88 0.09 27.89
N GLU A 267 -6.22 0.36 29.02
CA GLU A 267 -5.49 1.60 29.26
C GLU A 267 -4.24 1.74 28.36
N LEU A 268 -3.52 0.63 28.15
CA LEU A 268 -2.44 0.56 27.17
C LEU A 268 -2.99 0.61 25.73
N GLY A 269 -4.28 0.32 25.57
CA GLY A 269 -5.01 0.29 24.31
C GLY A 269 -4.52 -0.79 23.36
N ILE A 270 -3.95 -1.88 23.88
CA ILE A 270 -3.45 -3.02 23.07
C ILE A 270 -4.67 -3.82 22.58
N SER A 271 -4.66 -4.25 21.32
CA SER A 271 -5.69 -5.15 20.80
C SER A 271 -5.65 -6.48 21.55
N TYR A 272 -6.80 -7.04 21.93
CA TYR A 272 -6.84 -8.34 22.62
C TYR A 272 -6.18 -9.45 21.80
N ASP A 273 -6.32 -9.42 20.47
CA ASP A 273 -5.64 -10.37 19.57
C ASP A 273 -4.10 -10.27 19.60
N ASP A 274 -3.57 -9.12 20.01
CA ASP A 274 -2.13 -8.89 20.13
C ASP A 274 -1.60 -9.24 21.54
N VAL A 275 -2.48 -9.54 22.50
CA VAL A 275 -2.11 -10.01 23.84
C VAL A 275 -2.07 -11.53 23.81
N ARG A 276 -0.88 -12.10 23.62
CA ARG A 276 -0.68 -13.56 23.65
C ARG A 276 0.44 -13.97 24.58
N ALA A 277 0.41 -15.22 25.01
CA ALA A 277 1.55 -15.83 25.66
C ALA A 277 2.74 -15.96 24.69
N ALA A 278 3.95 -15.83 25.22
CA ALA A 278 5.17 -16.09 24.47
C ALA A 278 5.23 -17.56 24.02
N SER A 279 5.67 -17.80 22.78
CA SER A 279 5.83 -19.15 22.24
C SER A 279 7.08 -19.84 22.83
N SER A 280 7.16 -21.17 22.69
CA SER A 280 8.33 -21.92 23.15
C SER A 280 9.61 -21.49 22.42
N GLU A 281 9.51 -21.15 21.14
CA GLU A 281 10.60 -20.68 20.30
C GLU A 281 11.09 -19.29 20.75
N GLU A 282 10.18 -18.38 21.05
CA GLU A 282 10.51 -17.02 21.55
C GLU A 282 11.23 -17.09 22.90
N LEU A 283 10.73 -17.95 23.80
CA LEU A 283 11.35 -18.17 25.10
C LEU A 283 12.76 -18.76 24.95
N LYS A 284 12.96 -19.74 24.05
CA LYS A 284 14.28 -20.30 23.72
C LYS A 284 15.21 -19.26 23.09
N ALA A 285 14.70 -18.41 22.20
CA ALA A 285 15.48 -17.34 21.58
C ALA A 285 15.89 -16.26 22.60
N SER A 286 15.13 -16.11 23.68
CA SER A 286 15.43 -15.18 24.78
C SER A 286 16.42 -15.75 25.82
N VAL A 287 17.03 -16.92 25.60
CA VAL A 287 18.02 -17.51 26.50
C VAL A 287 19.21 -16.57 26.67
N GLY A 288 19.60 -16.31 27.93
CA GLY A 288 20.64 -15.33 28.29
C GLY A 288 20.11 -13.92 28.58
N SER A 289 18.82 -13.64 28.31
CA SER A 289 18.19 -12.36 28.66
C SER A 289 17.82 -12.24 30.14
N ASN A 290 17.99 -13.30 30.94
CA ASN A 290 17.50 -13.42 32.32
C ASN A 290 16.01 -13.05 32.47
N LEU A 291 15.20 -13.24 31.41
CA LEU A 291 13.75 -13.04 31.46
C LEU A 291 13.08 -14.17 32.25
N ILE A 292 13.48 -15.40 31.92
CA ILE A 292 13.01 -16.61 32.57
C ILE A 292 13.93 -16.91 33.75
N ASP A 293 13.35 -17.10 34.93
CA ASP A 293 14.10 -17.66 36.06
C ASP A 293 14.08 -19.20 35.95
N SER A 294 15.18 -19.77 35.43
CA SER A 294 15.35 -21.22 35.23
C SER A 294 15.42 -22.02 36.54
N ALA A 295 15.61 -21.37 37.69
CA ALA A 295 15.59 -22.02 39.00
C ALA A 295 14.16 -22.13 39.59
N SER A 296 13.19 -21.41 39.03
CA SER A 296 11.80 -21.45 39.47
C SER A 296 11.04 -22.61 38.85
N ASN A 297 10.48 -23.49 39.70
CA ASN A 297 9.55 -24.55 39.28
C ASN A 297 8.11 -24.05 39.03
N GLN A 298 7.82 -22.77 39.26
CA GLN A 298 6.50 -22.18 39.01
C GLN A 298 6.39 -21.68 37.55
N PRO A 299 5.23 -21.88 36.89
CA PRO A 299 4.98 -21.33 35.57
C PRO A 299 5.04 -19.79 35.61
N GLN A 300 5.77 -19.20 34.67
CA GLN A 300 5.96 -17.75 34.59
C GLN A 300 5.05 -17.16 33.51
N ILE A 301 4.37 -16.07 33.85
CA ILE A 301 3.45 -15.38 32.94
C ILE A 301 4.27 -14.44 32.07
N ILE A 302 4.49 -14.82 30.81
CA ILE A 302 5.26 -14.04 29.85
C ILE A 302 4.38 -13.75 28.64
N TYR A 303 4.11 -12.47 28.42
CA TYR A 303 3.34 -11.98 27.28
C TYR A 303 4.28 -11.56 26.15
N HIS A 304 3.85 -11.78 24.92
CA HIS A 304 4.40 -11.13 23.73
C HIS A 304 3.51 -9.93 23.40
N LEU A 305 4.06 -8.72 23.43
CA LEU A 305 3.28 -7.49 23.28
C LEU A 305 3.96 -6.49 22.34
N PRO A 306 3.21 -5.89 21.40
CA PRO A 306 3.67 -4.71 20.67
C PRO A 306 3.51 -3.45 21.53
N LEU A 307 4.61 -2.83 21.93
CA LEU A 307 4.61 -1.68 22.83
C LEU A 307 5.26 -0.45 22.19
N THR A 308 4.64 0.71 22.38
CA THR A 308 5.34 1.99 22.22
C THR A 308 6.22 2.24 23.43
N GLN A 309 7.19 3.17 23.34
CA GLN A 309 8.00 3.55 24.49
C GLN A 309 7.13 3.98 25.68
N GLY A 310 6.12 4.83 25.45
CA GLY A 310 5.22 5.28 26.52
C GLY A 310 4.34 4.17 27.11
N MET A 311 4.04 3.09 26.36
CA MET A 311 3.35 1.91 26.91
C MET A 311 4.29 1.07 27.77
N LEU A 312 5.54 0.92 27.33
CA LEU A 312 6.56 0.22 28.11
C LEU A 312 6.81 0.95 29.44
N ASP A 313 6.95 2.27 29.42
CA ASP A 313 7.14 3.09 30.63
C ASP A 313 5.97 2.94 31.61
N LYS A 314 4.73 2.91 31.10
CA LYS A 314 3.53 2.63 31.90
C LYS A 314 3.54 1.22 32.49
N LEU A 315 3.82 0.22 31.67
CA LEU A 315 3.91 -1.17 32.13
C LEU A 315 4.99 -1.34 33.20
N GLN A 316 6.14 -0.68 33.07
CA GLN A 316 7.21 -0.73 34.06
C GLN A 316 6.81 -0.12 35.41
N ALA A 317 5.81 0.75 35.45
CA ALA A 317 5.27 1.33 36.68
C ALA A 317 4.23 0.41 37.36
N GLU A 318 3.76 -0.65 36.70
CA GLU A 318 2.77 -1.56 37.28
C GLU A 318 3.38 -2.43 38.38
N PRO A 319 2.73 -2.58 39.56
CA PRO A 319 3.25 -3.41 40.65
C PRO A 319 3.48 -4.88 40.27
N SER A 320 2.79 -5.37 39.23
CA SER A 320 2.93 -6.72 38.73
C SER A 320 4.00 -6.90 37.65
N PHE A 321 4.63 -5.82 37.20
CA PHE A 321 5.72 -5.91 36.24
C PHE A 321 6.95 -6.52 36.88
N VAL A 322 7.56 -7.49 36.19
CA VAL A 322 8.82 -8.10 36.62
C VAL A 322 9.96 -7.66 35.72
N LYS A 323 9.80 -7.87 34.40
CA LYS A 323 10.82 -7.55 33.41
C LYS A 323 10.26 -7.51 32.00
N ALA A 324 10.82 -6.67 31.15
CA ALA A 324 10.61 -6.71 29.71
C ALA A 324 11.96 -6.83 28.99
N VAL A 325 11.97 -7.59 27.92
CA VAL A 325 13.09 -7.66 26.97
C VAL A 325 12.53 -7.50 25.58
N GLU A 326 13.24 -6.76 24.72
CA GLU A 326 12.86 -6.67 23.32
C GLU A 326 12.87 -8.07 22.69
N GLU A 327 11.90 -8.35 21.82
CA GLU A 327 11.84 -9.58 21.06
C GLU A 327 13.17 -9.81 20.31
N PRO A 328 13.88 -10.94 20.54
CA PRO A 328 15.07 -11.26 19.78
C PRO A 328 14.77 -11.30 18.30
N THR A 329 15.62 -10.70 17.47
CA THR A 329 15.36 -10.61 16.03
C THR A 329 15.26 -12.01 15.42
N PRO A 330 14.09 -12.42 14.88
CA PRO A 330 13.97 -13.74 14.27
C PRO A 330 14.84 -13.81 13.01
N ILE A 331 15.50 -14.95 12.80
CA ILE A 331 16.20 -15.22 11.55
C ILE A 331 15.14 -15.41 10.47
N GLY A 332 15.07 -14.46 9.55
CA GLY A 332 14.11 -14.47 8.47
C GLY A 332 14.70 -13.87 7.20
N PRO A 333 14.23 -14.29 6.03
CA PRO A 333 14.70 -13.75 4.76
C PRO A 333 14.34 -12.26 4.64
N LEU A 334 15.37 -11.43 4.46
CA LEU A 334 15.26 -10.01 4.19
C LEU A 334 15.57 -9.72 2.73
N TYR A 335 15.16 -8.55 2.28
CA TYR A 335 15.61 -8.03 1.00
C TYR A 335 17.11 -7.68 1.06
N PRO A 336 17.91 -8.00 0.03
CA PRO A 336 17.54 -8.75 -1.18
C PRO A 336 17.53 -10.26 -0.96
N LEU A 337 16.53 -10.96 -1.50
CA LEU A 337 16.30 -12.38 -1.24
C LEU A 337 17.40 -13.32 -1.80
N GLU A 338 18.14 -12.89 -2.83
CA GLU A 338 19.11 -13.72 -3.56
C GLU A 338 20.56 -13.49 -3.09
N TYR A 339 20.78 -12.75 -1.99
CA TYR A 339 22.11 -12.43 -1.50
C TYR A 339 22.15 -12.40 0.04
N GLU A 340 23.10 -13.12 0.63
CA GLU A 340 23.29 -13.15 2.09
C GLU A 340 24.02 -11.89 2.55
N THR A 341 23.34 -11.05 3.32
CA THR A 341 23.89 -9.76 3.79
C THR A 341 24.34 -9.79 5.25
N GLY A 342 23.90 -10.79 6.02
CA GLY A 342 24.01 -10.78 7.48
C GLY A 342 23.13 -9.73 8.16
N TRP A 343 22.26 -9.06 7.41
CA TRP A 343 21.31 -8.11 7.98
C TRP A 343 20.24 -8.82 8.78
N THR A 344 19.70 -8.09 9.73
CA THR A 344 18.54 -8.47 10.53
C THR A 344 17.48 -7.38 10.40
N ARG A 345 16.26 -7.66 10.85
CA ARG A 345 15.15 -6.69 10.83
C ARG A 345 15.51 -5.37 11.56
N ASP A 346 16.40 -5.48 12.55
CA ASP A 346 16.71 -4.46 13.52
C ASP A 346 18.11 -3.85 13.28
N ASN A 347 18.94 -4.52 12.44
CA ASN A 347 20.24 -4.06 11.94
C ASN A 347 20.36 -4.33 10.43
N TYR A 348 20.18 -3.29 9.61
CA TYR A 348 19.96 -3.41 8.16
C TYR A 348 20.77 -2.37 7.39
N GLY A 349 21.26 -2.72 6.21
CA GLY A 349 22.03 -1.80 5.35
C GLY A 349 23.51 -1.66 5.76
N PRO A 350 24.20 -0.62 5.26
CA PRO A 350 23.67 0.50 4.48
C PRO A 350 23.21 0.09 3.07
N ILE A 351 22.21 0.80 2.55
CA ILE A 351 21.75 0.71 1.16
C ILE A 351 21.49 2.10 0.59
N VAL A 352 21.75 2.28 -0.70
CA VAL A 352 21.38 3.52 -1.40
C VAL A 352 20.02 3.35 -2.07
N ILE A 353 19.12 4.29 -1.83
CA ILE A 353 17.80 4.31 -2.42
C ILE A 353 17.92 4.93 -3.81
N PRO A 354 17.51 4.24 -4.89
CA PRO A 354 17.74 4.79 -6.23
C PRO A 354 16.98 6.09 -6.50
N ALA A 355 17.67 7.07 -7.09
CA ALA A 355 17.07 8.29 -7.63
C ALA A 355 17.06 8.26 -9.16
N LYS A 356 16.09 8.93 -9.76
CA LYS A 356 16.05 9.10 -11.21
C LYS A 356 17.31 9.82 -11.69
N GLY A 357 17.98 9.23 -12.69
CA GLY A 357 19.24 9.73 -13.22
C GLY A 357 20.48 9.32 -12.41
N MET A 358 20.33 8.68 -11.25
CA MET A 358 21.44 8.10 -10.51
C MET A 358 22.02 6.90 -11.25
N THR A 359 23.34 6.78 -11.25
CA THR A 359 24.06 5.63 -11.85
C THR A 359 24.77 4.81 -10.78
N VAL A 360 24.63 3.48 -10.85
CA VAL A 360 25.32 2.54 -9.96
C VAL A 360 26.15 1.54 -10.77
N ARG A 361 27.25 1.06 -10.18
CA ARG A 361 28.02 -0.09 -10.71
C ARG A 361 27.26 -1.39 -10.48
N LEU A 362 27.33 -2.32 -11.44
CA LEU A 362 26.66 -3.63 -11.35
C LEU A 362 27.53 -4.68 -10.65
N THR A 363 27.89 -4.42 -9.39
CA THR A 363 28.55 -5.40 -8.51
C THR A 363 27.58 -6.53 -8.13
N PRO A 364 28.03 -7.68 -7.61
CA PRO A 364 27.13 -8.76 -7.17
C PRO A 364 26.06 -8.29 -6.16
N LEU A 365 26.45 -7.49 -5.16
CA LEU A 365 25.51 -6.91 -4.19
C LEU A 365 24.53 -5.95 -4.86
N ASN A 366 25.01 -5.04 -5.73
CA ASN A 366 24.13 -4.09 -6.42
C ASN A 366 23.18 -4.78 -7.40
N LEU A 367 23.60 -5.88 -8.04
CA LEU A 367 22.71 -6.71 -8.85
C LEU A 367 21.60 -7.32 -7.99
N ALA A 368 21.94 -7.87 -6.82
CA ALA A 368 20.93 -8.38 -5.89
C ALA A 368 19.96 -7.28 -5.43
N LEU A 369 20.48 -6.11 -5.07
CA LEU A 369 19.70 -4.96 -4.60
C LEU A 369 18.85 -4.28 -5.69
N TYR A 370 19.27 -4.28 -6.96
CA TYR A 370 18.64 -3.45 -7.99
C TYR A 370 18.08 -4.24 -9.18
N SER A 371 18.25 -5.57 -9.22
CA SER A 371 17.71 -6.41 -10.30
C SER A 371 16.22 -6.20 -10.52
N ARG A 372 15.43 -6.06 -9.44
CA ARG A 372 13.98 -5.83 -9.50
C ARG A 372 13.65 -4.43 -10.06
N CYS A 373 14.40 -3.41 -9.67
CA CYS A 373 14.31 -2.06 -10.23
C CYS A 373 14.54 -2.08 -11.75
N ILE A 374 15.63 -2.71 -12.18
CA ILE A 374 16.02 -2.78 -13.59
C ILE A 374 15.01 -3.58 -14.41
N ARG A 375 14.58 -4.74 -13.91
CA ARG A 375 13.75 -5.71 -14.64
C ARG A 375 12.27 -5.41 -14.56
N ASN A 376 11.72 -5.45 -13.35
CA ASN A 376 10.28 -5.48 -13.13
C ASN A 376 9.68 -4.08 -13.16
N PHE A 377 10.42 -3.09 -12.65
CA PHE A 377 9.91 -1.73 -12.51
C PHE A 377 10.26 -0.88 -13.75
N GLU A 378 11.47 -0.98 -14.29
CA GLU A 378 11.90 -0.18 -15.45
C GLU A 378 11.89 -0.92 -16.79
N GLY A 379 11.42 -2.17 -16.80
CA GLY A 379 11.07 -2.94 -18.00
C GLY A 379 12.25 -3.42 -18.83
N ASN A 380 13.46 -3.54 -18.26
CA ASN A 380 14.63 -4.00 -19.00
C ASN A 380 14.80 -5.52 -18.90
N LYS A 381 15.38 -6.14 -19.94
CA LYS A 381 15.89 -7.51 -19.86
C LYS A 381 17.25 -7.48 -19.18
N LEU A 382 17.41 -8.14 -18.05
CA LEU A 382 18.68 -8.29 -17.33
C LEU A 382 19.07 -9.77 -17.30
N VAL A 383 20.29 -10.07 -17.76
CA VAL A 383 20.86 -11.42 -17.75
C VAL A 383 22.27 -11.37 -17.19
N GLN A 384 22.56 -12.21 -16.20
CA GLN A 384 23.92 -12.43 -15.73
C GLN A 384 24.42 -13.76 -16.31
N LYS A 385 25.54 -13.72 -17.02
CA LYS A 385 26.20 -14.92 -17.55
C LYS A 385 27.04 -15.61 -16.48
N ALA A 386 27.38 -16.87 -16.71
CA ALA A 386 28.22 -17.67 -15.81
C ALA A 386 29.63 -17.08 -15.61
N ASP A 387 30.15 -16.34 -16.60
CA ASP A 387 31.43 -15.63 -16.52
C ASP A 387 31.36 -14.30 -15.74
N GLY A 388 30.19 -13.97 -15.16
CA GLY A 388 29.94 -12.73 -14.44
C GLY A 388 29.51 -11.54 -15.31
N THR A 389 29.53 -11.68 -16.65
CA THR A 389 29.12 -10.61 -17.56
C THR A 389 27.64 -10.30 -17.39
N VAL A 390 27.30 -9.03 -17.16
CA VAL A 390 25.93 -8.55 -17.10
C VAL A 390 25.50 -7.99 -18.46
N LEU A 391 24.35 -8.43 -18.95
CA LEU A 391 23.70 -7.91 -20.14
C LEU A 391 22.41 -7.17 -19.76
N ILE A 392 22.28 -5.93 -20.23
CA ILE A 392 21.03 -5.16 -20.17
C ILE A 392 20.52 -4.96 -21.59
N ASN A 393 19.30 -5.46 -21.86
CA ASN A 393 18.68 -5.47 -23.18
C ASN A 393 19.59 -6.08 -24.26
N GLY A 394 20.34 -7.12 -23.89
CA GLY A 394 21.24 -7.86 -24.78
C GLY A 394 22.64 -7.24 -24.96
N ARG A 395 22.91 -6.09 -24.34
CA ARG A 395 24.21 -5.40 -24.44
C ARG A 395 25.00 -5.53 -23.13
N PRO A 396 26.32 -5.79 -23.18
CA PRO A 396 27.17 -5.74 -21.99
C PRO A 396 27.05 -4.40 -21.27
N ALA A 397 26.91 -4.45 -19.95
CA ALA A 397 26.81 -3.27 -19.09
C ALA A 397 27.56 -3.51 -17.78
N ASP A 398 28.32 -2.51 -17.34
CA ASP A 398 29.02 -2.48 -16.04
C ASP A 398 28.33 -1.57 -15.03
N SER A 399 27.29 -0.86 -15.46
CA SER A 399 26.58 0.16 -14.73
C SER A 399 25.13 0.28 -15.21
N TYR A 400 24.28 0.90 -14.39
CA TYR A 400 22.90 1.19 -14.72
C TYR A 400 22.48 2.56 -14.22
N THR A 401 21.75 3.31 -15.05
CA THR A 401 21.14 4.60 -14.72
C THR A 401 19.64 4.43 -14.53
N PHE A 402 19.13 4.77 -13.35
CA PHE A 402 17.71 4.62 -13.02
C PHE A 402 16.84 5.64 -13.74
N LYS A 403 15.66 5.19 -14.17
CA LYS A 403 14.66 6.02 -14.89
C LYS A 403 13.59 6.59 -13.95
N MET A 404 13.49 6.05 -12.74
CA MET A 404 12.48 6.38 -11.74
C MET A 404 13.10 6.78 -10.41
N ASP A 405 12.34 7.55 -9.64
CA ASP A 405 12.58 7.76 -8.22
C ASP A 405 12.04 6.59 -7.39
N TYR A 406 12.76 6.23 -6.33
CA TYR A 406 12.40 5.14 -5.43
C TYR A 406 12.37 5.60 -3.98
N TYR A 407 11.59 4.90 -3.17
CA TYR A 407 11.35 5.23 -1.77
C TYR A 407 11.53 3.98 -0.91
N PHE A 408 11.93 4.21 0.35
CA PHE A 408 11.95 3.17 1.37
C PHE A 408 10.79 3.41 2.35
N MET A 409 9.88 2.45 2.43
CA MET A 409 8.64 2.55 3.18
C MET A 409 8.69 1.59 4.37
N MET A 410 8.41 2.07 5.58
CA MET A 410 8.39 1.26 6.81
C MET A 410 7.11 1.45 7.62
N GLY A 411 6.69 0.40 8.33
CA GLY A 411 5.61 0.51 9.30
C GLY A 411 6.08 1.15 10.60
N ASP A 412 5.15 1.75 11.33
CA ASP A 412 5.41 2.29 12.66
C ASP A 412 5.44 1.17 13.70
N ASN A 413 4.70 0.08 13.47
CA ASN A 413 4.82 -1.16 14.23
C ASN A 413 5.96 -2.00 13.64
N ARG A 414 7.19 -1.64 14.00
CA ARG A 414 8.43 -2.06 13.34
C ARG A 414 8.66 -3.58 13.40
N HIS A 415 8.19 -4.26 14.43
CA HIS A 415 8.32 -5.72 14.54
C HIS A 415 7.15 -6.48 13.89
N ASN A 416 6.00 -5.83 13.62
CA ASN A 416 4.82 -6.43 12.98
C ASN A 416 4.45 -5.72 11.67
N SER A 417 5.45 -5.38 10.86
CA SER A 417 5.24 -4.71 9.58
C SER A 417 6.00 -5.41 8.48
N ALA A 418 5.27 -6.04 7.56
CA ALA A 418 5.80 -6.32 6.24
C ALA A 418 5.98 -4.97 5.52
N ASP A 419 7.22 -4.65 5.18
CA ASP A 419 7.63 -3.37 4.61
C ASP A 419 8.92 -3.49 3.75
N SER A 420 9.53 -2.36 3.37
CA SER A 420 10.67 -2.33 2.43
C SER A 420 11.88 -3.16 2.89
N ARG A 421 11.99 -3.54 4.16
CA ARG A 421 13.01 -4.49 4.64
C ARG A 421 12.86 -5.90 4.02
N TYR A 422 11.65 -6.25 3.56
CA TYR A 422 11.33 -7.58 3.06
C TYR A 422 11.19 -7.63 1.53
N TRP A 423 10.65 -6.57 0.92
CA TRP A 423 10.40 -6.50 -0.54
C TRP A 423 11.23 -5.45 -1.29
N GLY A 424 12.04 -4.67 -0.57
CA GLY A 424 12.88 -3.63 -1.15
C GLY A 424 12.14 -2.33 -1.48
N PHE A 425 12.57 -1.68 -2.56
CA PHE A 425 12.18 -0.31 -2.88
C PHE A 425 10.75 -0.17 -3.45
N VAL A 426 10.12 0.96 -3.17
CA VAL A 426 8.84 1.37 -3.76
C VAL A 426 9.12 2.39 -4.86
N PRO A 427 8.91 2.07 -6.14
CA PRO A 427 9.10 3.04 -7.24
C PRO A 427 7.99 4.11 -7.28
N GLU A 428 8.30 5.26 -7.87
CA GLU A 428 7.37 6.40 -7.99
C GLU A 428 6.05 6.07 -8.70
N ASP A 429 6.06 5.11 -9.63
CA ASP A 429 4.86 4.69 -10.35
C ASP A 429 3.89 3.87 -9.49
N HIS A 430 4.29 3.43 -8.30
CA HIS A 430 3.43 2.73 -7.34
C HIS A 430 2.73 3.69 -6.38
N ILE A 431 3.19 4.94 -6.26
CA ILE A 431 2.60 5.92 -5.33
C ILE A 431 1.16 6.28 -5.76
N VAL A 432 0.20 6.06 -4.86
CA VAL A 432 -1.23 6.33 -5.09
C VAL A 432 -1.63 7.70 -4.55
N GLY A 433 -1.29 8.00 -3.31
CA GLY A 433 -1.71 9.25 -2.67
C GLY A 433 -1.37 9.34 -1.18
N LYS A 434 -1.80 10.45 -0.57
CA LYS A 434 -1.57 10.76 0.85
C LYS A 434 -2.87 10.58 1.65
N PRO A 435 -2.88 9.77 2.73
CA PRO A 435 -3.97 9.80 3.70
C PRO A 435 -4.08 11.20 4.31
N VAL A 436 -5.27 11.81 4.25
CA VAL A 436 -5.50 13.17 4.75
C VAL A 436 -6.24 13.15 6.07
N PHE A 437 -7.29 12.35 6.19
CA PHE A 437 -8.06 12.18 7.42
C PHE A 437 -8.71 10.80 7.49
N ILE A 438 -9.06 10.39 8.70
CA ILE A 438 -9.83 9.17 8.97
C ILE A 438 -11.30 9.55 8.94
N TRP A 439 -12.08 9.11 7.96
CA TRP A 439 -13.50 9.51 7.86
C TRP A 439 -14.43 8.59 8.66
N LEU A 440 -14.02 7.34 8.89
CA LEU A 440 -14.70 6.35 9.72
C LEU A 440 -13.66 5.50 10.45
N SER A 441 -13.95 5.09 11.69
CA SER A 441 -13.09 4.17 12.43
C SER A 441 -13.95 3.16 13.17
N LEU A 442 -13.74 1.88 12.88
CA LEU A 442 -14.48 0.76 13.45
C LEU A 442 -13.56 -0.09 14.31
N ASN A 443 -13.99 -0.41 15.53
CA ASN A 443 -13.34 -1.36 16.41
C ASN A 443 -13.83 -2.78 16.07
N LYS A 444 -12.93 -3.65 15.62
CA LYS A 444 -13.28 -5.04 15.29
C LYS A 444 -13.77 -5.82 16.53
N ASP A 445 -13.25 -5.51 17.71
CA ASP A 445 -13.48 -6.28 18.95
C ASP A 445 -14.78 -5.92 19.68
N LYS A 446 -15.42 -4.81 19.31
CA LYS A 446 -16.65 -4.33 19.96
C LYS A 446 -17.89 -4.64 19.12
N SER A 447 -19.03 -4.83 19.78
CA SER A 447 -20.33 -4.97 19.12
C SER A 447 -20.85 -3.60 18.65
N LEU A 448 -21.85 -3.58 17.76
CA LEU A 448 -22.42 -2.34 17.20
C LEU A 448 -22.84 -1.35 18.31
N PHE A 449 -23.53 -1.86 19.34
CA PHE A 449 -24.01 -1.09 20.49
C PHE A 449 -22.98 -1.00 21.63
N GLY A 450 -21.91 -1.80 21.60
CA GLY A 450 -20.84 -1.82 22.59
C GLY A 450 -19.69 -0.86 22.28
N GLY A 451 -19.86 0.11 21.38
CA GLY A 451 -18.80 1.05 20.99
C GLY A 451 -18.00 0.64 19.75
N LYS A 452 -18.65 0.03 18.74
CA LYS A 452 -18.03 -0.28 17.44
C LYS A 452 -17.41 0.95 16.78
N ILE A 453 -18.08 2.09 16.85
CA ILE A 453 -17.61 3.31 16.18
C ILE A 453 -16.67 4.07 17.13
N ARG A 454 -15.42 4.27 16.72
CA ARG A 454 -14.44 5.08 17.46
C ARG A 454 -14.63 6.56 17.13
N PHE A 455 -15.68 7.19 17.66
CA PHE A 455 -16.06 8.59 17.34
C PHE A 455 -14.90 9.59 17.52
N GLY A 456 -14.05 9.43 18.54
CA GLY A 456 -12.89 10.30 18.78
C GLY A 456 -11.78 10.23 17.71
N ARG A 457 -11.88 9.31 16.74
CA ARG A 457 -10.96 9.19 15.59
C ARG A 457 -11.58 9.69 14.29
N MET A 458 -12.90 9.87 14.22
CA MET A 458 -13.56 10.32 13.00
C MET A 458 -13.19 11.76 12.66
N MET A 459 -13.03 12.03 11.37
CA MET A 459 -12.58 13.28 10.78
C MET A 459 -11.24 13.81 11.31
N ARG A 460 -10.47 12.97 12.00
CA ARG A 460 -9.14 13.35 12.50
C ARG A 460 -8.14 13.35 11.35
N THR A 461 -7.39 14.45 11.24
CA THR A 461 -6.28 14.55 10.27
C THR A 461 -5.23 13.49 10.54
N VAL A 462 -4.75 12.87 9.48
CA VAL A 462 -3.60 11.97 9.52
C VAL A 462 -2.35 12.84 9.40
N ASN A 463 -1.72 13.15 10.54
CA ASN A 463 -0.51 13.96 10.56
C ASN A 463 0.73 13.08 10.30
N ALA A 464 1.69 13.63 9.57
CA ALA A 464 3.06 13.16 9.60
C ALA A 464 3.70 13.57 10.94
N ASP A 465 4.61 12.75 11.46
CA ASP A 465 5.33 13.01 12.72
C ASP A 465 6.63 13.78 12.45
#